data_AF-A0A2S8NSC3-F1
#
_entry.id   AF-A0A2S8NSC3-F1
#
_cell.length_a   1.000
_cell.length_b   1.000
_cell.length_c   1.000
_cell.angle_alpha   90.00
_cell.angle_beta   90.00
_cell.angle_gamma   90.00
#
_symmetry.space_group_name_H-M   'P 1'
#
loop_
_entity.id
_entity.type
_entity.pdbx_description
1 polymer ?
#
loop_
_entity_poly.entity_id
_entity_poly.type
_entity_poly.pdbx_seq_one_letter_code
_entity_poly.pdbx_strand_id
1 'polypeptide(L)'
;MWNKIKKKKISLLIGLCFVPIIFIFCLTLFGIGYSIFINWKEITIFINEIKQFQILSWWNYIIKSKYGLLVTVGLSLAFYCWFFYFVLFSKVKSKETAIKTTDKINFGDSKWLSIKEIDDISEKVNIKDNYKNTGFIFNCNKNKKDLLFNLKKNIHSVIVGSTASGKTQGIVLPTIYLNGKSTAKPTMIITDPKEELYNLTSSGFLSENSYKIKVIDFRNLEKGNTWNPLKLIYDDFIKMIMTNNKKEKMRWKIKYQDKIRSLSHMLIDKNIEDEFWNNSASMIIQGIILAILEDYEDKISKNNLTTEIEEILKKELFFNKFNMASVVAIASIKKVLVEWLNNRKNTSIAKITASQVLVDSKENRTLDAILMTVAKSLEIFNNDFIRNLTSQNDINYNDFIEYPTVLYIIFSDENDNYYKLIAILISQIYQFLTNKASKIIEQKLEKPVYFILDEFANLTKINNIEKWVSISRSRNIFFQFILQDINQLKLNYG
;
A
#
# COMPACT_ATOMS: atom_id res chain seq x y z
N MET A 1 7.35 -35.44 11.54
CA MET A 1 8.66 -36.06 11.85
C MET A 1 9.07 -37.10 10.81
N TRP A 2 8.13 -37.93 10.35
CA TRP A 2 8.35 -38.95 9.31
C TRP A 2 8.75 -38.40 7.92
N ASN A 3 8.27 -37.22 7.51
CA ASN A 3 8.67 -36.62 6.22
C ASN A 3 10.04 -35.91 6.28
N LYS A 4 10.41 -35.32 7.42
CA LYS A 4 11.80 -34.86 7.66
C LYS A 4 12.75 -36.06 7.58
N ILE A 5 12.37 -37.20 8.18
CA ILE A 5 13.12 -38.46 8.05
C ILE A 5 13.14 -38.94 6.59
N LYS A 6 12.03 -38.85 5.82
CA LYS A 6 12.00 -39.23 4.39
C LYS A 6 12.84 -38.33 3.49
N LYS A 7 12.79 -36.99 3.64
CA LYS A 7 13.64 -36.06 2.88
C LYS A 7 15.11 -36.21 3.24
N LYS A 8 15.43 -36.37 4.53
CA LYS A 8 16.79 -36.68 4.98
C LYS A 8 17.24 -38.05 4.47
N LYS A 9 16.35 -39.04 4.39
CA LYS A 9 16.61 -40.37 3.80
C LYS A 9 16.83 -40.30 2.29
N ILE A 10 16.08 -39.50 1.54
CA ILE A 10 16.27 -39.31 0.10
C ILE A 10 17.57 -38.54 -0.19
N SER A 11 17.88 -37.49 0.57
CA SER A 11 19.18 -36.81 0.46
C SER A 11 20.34 -37.72 0.92
N LEU A 12 20.12 -38.59 1.92
CA LEU A 12 21.07 -39.63 2.30
C LEU A 12 21.23 -40.69 1.20
N LEU A 13 20.15 -41.08 0.52
CA LEU A 13 20.16 -42.09 -0.55
C LEU A 13 20.85 -41.54 -1.80
N ILE A 14 20.51 -40.32 -2.21
CA ILE A 14 21.20 -39.60 -3.30
C ILE A 14 22.67 -39.40 -2.91
N GLY A 15 22.95 -39.01 -1.66
CA GLY A 15 24.29 -39.00 -1.10
C GLY A 15 24.98 -40.35 -1.29
N LEU A 16 24.46 -41.42 -0.68
CA LEU A 16 25.02 -42.78 -0.72
C LEU A 16 25.25 -43.32 -2.14
N CYS A 17 24.41 -42.98 -3.12
CA CYS A 17 24.59 -43.41 -4.50
C CYS A 17 25.66 -42.60 -5.26
N PHE A 18 25.76 -41.28 -5.03
CA PHE A 18 26.75 -40.43 -5.69
C PHE A 18 28.10 -40.37 -4.95
N VAL A 19 28.13 -40.73 -3.67
CA VAL A 19 29.29 -40.67 -2.77
C VAL A 19 30.46 -41.57 -3.23
N PRO A 20 30.25 -42.84 -3.65
CA PRO A 20 31.32 -43.66 -4.22
C PRO A 20 31.84 -43.10 -5.55
N ILE A 21 30.95 -42.53 -6.37
CA ILE A 21 31.30 -41.96 -7.68
C ILE A 21 32.18 -40.71 -7.48
N ILE A 22 31.81 -39.83 -6.54
CA ILE A 22 32.59 -38.64 -6.19
C ILE A 22 33.94 -39.04 -5.60
N PHE A 23 34.00 -40.07 -4.76
CA PHE A 23 35.27 -40.55 -4.20
C PHE A 23 36.21 -41.10 -5.28
N ILE A 24 35.69 -41.91 -6.22
CA ILE A 24 36.46 -42.42 -7.36
C ILE A 24 36.93 -41.27 -8.25
N PHE A 25 36.08 -40.26 -8.49
CA PHE A 25 36.43 -39.08 -9.27
C PHE A 25 37.50 -38.20 -8.57
N CYS A 26 37.44 -38.07 -7.24
CA CYS A 26 38.48 -37.39 -6.48
C CYS A 26 39.80 -38.18 -6.50
N LEU A 27 39.73 -39.51 -6.36
CA LEU A 27 40.91 -40.39 -6.47
C LEU A 27 41.61 -40.21 -7.82
N THR A 28 40.86 -40.14 -8.92
CA THR A 28 41.45 -39.91 -10.24
C THR A 28 42.01 -38.50 -10.37
N LEU A 29 41.29 -37.47 -9.95
CA LEU A 29 41.76 -36.07 -10.01
C LEU A 29 43.02 -35.81 -9.17
N PHE A 30 43.03 -36.25 -7.90
CA PHE A 30 44.19 -36.09 -7.04
C PHE A 30 45.35 -36.98 -7.51
N GLY A 31 45.05 -38.17 -8.06
CA GLY A 31 46.02 -39.01 -8.73
C GLY A 31 46.72 -38.30 -9.89
N ILE A 32 45.95 -37.65 -10.76
CA ILE A 32 46.46 -36.83 -11.87
C ILE A 32 47.29 -35.66 -11.34
N GLY A 33 46.80 -34.94 -10.33
CA GLY A 33 47.55 -33.83 -9.74
C GLY A 33 48.91 -34.27 -9.18
N TYR A 34 48.95 -35.43 -8.52
CA TYR A 34 50.18 -35.98 -7.96
C TYR A 34 51.15 -36.49 -9.05
N SER A 35 50.66 -37.12 -10.11
CA SER A 35 51.51 -37.56 -11.22
C SER A 35 52.13 -36.37 -11.96
N ILE A 36 51.37 -35.29 -12.18
CA ILE A 36 51.88 -34.02 -12.71
C ILE A 36 52.98 -33.45 -11.81
N PHE A 37 52.76 -33.47 -10.49
CA PHE A 37 53.69 -32.91 -9.52
C PHE A 37 55.05 -33.65 -9.52
N ILE A 38 55.05 -34.99 -9.56
CA ILE A 38 56.30 -35.77 -9.60
C ILE A 38 57.01 -35.59 -10.94
N ASN A 39 56.28 -35.63 -12.05
CA ASN A 39 56.85 -35.63 -13.39
C ASN A 39 56.91 -34.22 -14.02
N TRP A 40 56.98 -33.16 -13.19
CA TRP A 40 56.92 -31.76 -13.64
C TRP A 40 57.97 -31.40 -14.71
N LYS A 41 59.12 -32.08 -14.71
CA LYS A 41 60.20 -31.89 -15.70
C LYS A 41 59.89 -32.49 -17.09
N GLU A 42 58.90 -33.37 -17.22
CA GLU A 42 58.50 -34.06 -18.46
C GLU A 42 57.05 -33.76 -18.87
N ILE A 43 56.60 -32.54 -18.59
CA ILE A 43 55.20 -32.10 -18.81
C ILE A 43 54.72 -32.25 -20.27
N THR A 44 55.61 -32.13 -21.26
CA THR A 44 55.26 -32.24 -22.69
C THR A 44 54.84 -33.65 -23.10
N ILE A 45 55.45 -34.69 -22.52
CA ILE A 45 55.06 -36.09 -22.74
C ILE A 45 53.69 -36.35 -22.09
N PHE A 46 53.50 -35.83 -20.88
CA PHE A 46 52.26 -35.95 -20.13
C PHE A 46 51.05 -35.30 -20.83
N ILE A 47 51.24 -34.12 -21.46
CA ILE A 47 50.18 -33.45 -22.23
C ILE A 47 49.74 -34.27 -23.46
N ASN A 48 50.64 -35.02 -24.09
CA ASN A 48 50.29 -35.90 -25.19
C ASN A 48 49.51 -37.15 -24.73
N GLU A 49 49.84 -37.70 -23.56
CA GLU A 49 49.09 -38.81 -22.95
C GLU A 49 47.66 -38.38 -22.54
N ILE A 50 47.47 -37.14 -22.06
CA ILE A 50 46.15 -36.56 -21.77
C ILE A 50 45.29 -36.52 -23.04
N LYS A 51 45.86 -36.07 -24.17
CA LYS A 51 45.14 -36.00 -25.46
C LYS A 51 44.72 -37.36 -26.00
N GLN A 52 45.43 -38.43 -25.64
CA GLN A 52 45.14 -39.80 -26.06
C GLN A 52 44.27 -40.60 -25.07
N PHE A 53 43.75 -39.96 -24.00
CA PHE A 53 42.87 -40.59 -23.00
C PHE A 53 43.44 -41.85 -22.34
N GLN A 54 44.77 -41.96 -22.20
CA GLN A 54 45.42 -43.11 -21.56
C GLN A 54 45.41 -43.03 -20.01
N ILE A 55 44.24 -42.82 -19.40
CA ILE A 55 44.07 -42.59 -17.95
C ILE A 55 44.64 -43.73 -17.08
N LEU A 56 44.68 -44.96 -17.62
CA LEU A 56 45.19 -46.14 -16.92
C LEU A 56 46.72 -46.12 -16.73
N SER A 57 47.49 -45.49 -17.63
CA SER A 57 48.95 -45.43 -17.51
C SER A 57 49.39 -44.59 -16.30
N TRP A 58 48.55 -43.65 -15.87
CA TRP A 58 48.83 -42.74 -14.74
C TRP A 58 48.82 -43.43 -13.39
N TRP A 59 48.01 -44.48 -13.24
CA TRP A 59 48.01 -45.33 -12.05
C TRP A 59 49.37 -46.01 -11.85
N ASN A 60 50.07 -46.37 -12.93
CA ASN A 60 51.41 -46.97 -12.81
C ASN A 60 52.43 -46.01 -12.20
N TYR A 61 52.35 -44.71 -12.49
CA TYR A 61 53.24 -43.70 -11.89
C TYR A 61 52.96 -43.50 -10.40
N ILE A 62 51.68 -43.53 -10.01
CA ILE A 62 51.26 -43.40 -8.61
C ILE A 62 51.68 -44.64 -7.80
N ILE A 63 51.51 -45.85 -8.36
CA ILE A 63 51.86 -47.13 -7.72
C ILE A 63 53.39 -47.28 -7.57
N LYS A 64 54.18 -46.82 -8.54
CA LYS A 64 55.65 -46.87 -8.47
C LYS A 64 56.25 -45.87 -7.48
N SER A 65 55.51 -44.81 -7.13
CA SER A 65 55.97 -43.81 -6.16
C SER A 65 55.85 -44.35 -4.72
N LYS A 66 56.94 -44.28 -3.95
CA LYS A 66 57.02 -44.79 -2.56
C LYS A 66 55.89 -44.28 -1.65
N TYR A 67 55.35 -43.08 -1.92
CA TYR A 67 54.29 -42.46 -1.12
C TYR A 67 53.06 -42.05 -1.95
N GLY A 68 53.04 -42.29 -3.26
CA GLY A 68 52.01 -41.72 -4.15
C GLY A 68 50.61 -42.24 -3.88
N LEU A 69 50.49 -43.53 -3.60
CA LEU A 69 49.20 -44.13 -3.30
C LEU A 69 48.66 -43.66 -1.95
N LEU A 70 49.53 -43.46 -0.95
CA LEU A 70 49.14 -42.94 0.37
C LEU A 70 48.68 -41.48 0.30
N VAL A 71 49.38 -40.63 -0.44
CA VAL A 71 49.03 -39.20 -0.56
C VAL A 71 47.72 -39.02 -1.32
N THR A 72 47.52 -39.74 -2.42
CA THR A 72 46.31 -39.61 -3.25
C THR A 72 45.07 -40.14 -2.54
N VAL A 73 45.17 -41.28 -1.85
CA VAL A 73 44.09 -41.81 -1.01
C VAL A 73 43.81 -40.90 0.18
N GLY A 74 44.86 -40.38 0.84
CA GLY A 74 44.73 -39.47 1.99
C GLY A 74 44.00 -38.16 1.65
N LEU A 75 44.38 -37.50 0.54
CA LEU A 75 43.72 -36.27 0.07
C LEU A 75 42.28 -36.52 -0.35
N SER A 76 42.02 -37.66 -1.02
CA SER A 76 40.67 -38.05 -1.41
C SER A 76 39.77 -38.29 -0.21
N LEU A 77 40.29 -38.95 0.85
CA LEU A 77 39.58 -39.17 2.11
C LEU A 77 39.33 -37.87 2.88
N ALA A 78 40.30 -36.96 2.91
CA ALA A 78 40.14 -35.66 3.57
C ALA A 78 39.05 -34.81 2.89
N PHE A 79 39.08 -34.72 1.56
CA PHE A 79 38.05 -34.02 0.79
C PHE A 79 36.68 -34.68 0.95
N TYR A 80 36.64 -36.02 0.96
CA TYR A 80 35.43 -36.79 1.20
C TYR A 80 34.79 -36.46 2.56
N CYS A 81 35.58 -36.47 3.64
CA CYS A 81 35.10 -36.14 4.97
C CYS A 81 34.60 -34.69 5.05
N TRP A 82 35.30 -33.74 4.43
CA TRP A 82 34.89 -32.34 4.38
C TRP A 82 33.58 -32.14 3.60
N PHE A 83 33.46 -32.74 2.42
CA PHE A 83 32.25 -32.65 1.59
C PHE A 83 31.05 -33.31 2.29
N PHE A 84 31.25 -34.47 2.90
CA PHE A 84 30.20 -35.16 3.66
C PHE A 84 29.73 -34.33 4.87
N TYR A 85 30.66 -33.71 5.60
CA TYR A 85 30.34 -32.76 6.66
C TYR A 85 29.55 -31.56 6.11
N PHE A 86 29.98 -30.96 4.99
CA PHE A 86 29.28 -29.84 4.38
C PHE A 86 27.84 -30.20 3.96
N VAL A 87 27.62 -31.37 3.36
CA VAL A 87 26.27 -31.83 2.97
C VAL A 87 25.38 -32.09 4.19
N LEU A 88 25.93 -32.66 5.28
CA LEU A 88 25.16 -32.93 6.49
C LEU A 88 24.82 -31.68 7.30
N PHE A 89 25.70 -30.68 7.31
CA PHE A 89 25.60 -29.52 8.20
C PHE A 89 25.31 -28.19 7.48
N SER A 90 25.28 -28.14 6.15
CA SER A 90 24.83 -26.95 5.41
C SER A 90 23.34 -26.70 5.68
N LYS A 91 23.06 -25.70 6.51
CA LYS A 91 21.71 -25.18 6.72
C LYS A 91 21.23 -24.55 5.43
N VAL A 92 20.38 -25.23 4.67
CA VAL A 92 19.57 -24.61 3.62
C VAL A 92 18.69 -23.54 4.28
N LYS A 93 19.12 -22.27 4.23
CA LYS A 93 18.28 -21.13 4.62
C LYS A 93 17.25 -20.91 3.52
N SER A 94 16.12 -21.62 3.59
CA SER A 94 14.94 -21.23 2.85
C SER A 94 14.38 -19.94 3.48
N LYS A 95 14.57 -18.79 2.81
CA LYS A 95 13.68 -17.63 3.00
C LYS A 95 12.31 -18.01 2.41
N GLU A 96 11.54 -18.81 3.11
CA GLU A 96 10.14 -19.08 2.76
C GLU A 96 9.26 -18.34 3.77
N THR A 97 8.68 -17.23 3.34
CA THR A 97 7.66 -16.43 4.05
C THR A 97 6.26 -17.06 4.02
N ALA A 98 6.18 -18.37 3.76
CA ALA A 98 4.93 -19.12 3.77
C ALA A 98 5.11 -20.34 4.68
N ILE A 99 4.19 -20.52 5.61
CA ILE A 99 4.12 -21.69 6.48
C ILE A 99 3.98 -22.91 5.56
N LYS A 100 4.99 -23.80 5.52
CA LYS A 100 4.74 -25.19 5.15
C LYS A 100 3.83 -25.75 6.24
N THR A 101 2.54 -25.79 5.92
CA THR A 101 1.57 -26.58 6.68
C THR A 101 2.15 -27.98 6.85
N THR A 102 2.16 -28.39 8.11
CA THR A 102 2.80 -29.61 8.60
C THR A 102 2.40 -30.83 7.79
N ASP A 103 3.38 -31.73 7.61
CA ASP A 103 3.26 -33.12 7.17
C ASP A 103 1.82 -33.67 7.16
N LYS A 104 1.24 -33.81 5.96
CA LYS A 104 -0.03 -34.53 5.67
C LYS A 104 -1.09 -34.38 6.76
N ILE A 105 -1.87 -33.31 6.70
CA ILE A 105 -3.17 -33.24 7.34
C ILE A 105 -4.16 -32.90 6.23
N ASN A 106 -5.21 -33.71 6.14
CA ASN A 106 -6.31 -33.56 5.19
C ASN A 106 -6.91 -32.14 5.32
N PHE A 107 -7.49 -31.64 4.24
CA PHE A 107 -8.13 -30.33 4.14
C PHE A 107 -8.82 -29.87 5.44
N GLY A 108 -8.46 -28.66 5.95
CA GLY A 108 -9.38 -27.85 6.75
C GLY A 108 -9.22 -27.78 8.28
N ASP A 109 -8.17 -28.33 8.90
CA ASP A 109 -8.07 -28.27 10.37
C ASP A 109 -7.42 -26.96 10.87
N SER A 110 -8.23 -25.93 11.09
CA SER A 110 -7.80 -24.76 11.86
C SER A 110 -7.45 -25.18 13.29
N LYS A 111 -6.22 -24.91 13.74
CA LYS A 111 -5.80 -25.11 15.13
C LYS A 111 -5.39 -23.80 15.78
N TRP A 112 -5.56 -23.69 17.09
CA TRP A 112 -4.96 -22.61 17.87
C TRP A 112 -3.43 -22.68 17.77
N LEU A 113 -2.79 -21.55 17.50
CA LEU A 113 -1.34 -21.45 17.51
C LEU A 113 -0.83 -21.53 18.95
N SER A 114 0.23 -22.29 19.17
CA SER A 114 0.97 -22.24 20.43
C SER A 114 1.74 -20.92 20.57
N ILE A 115 2.05 -20.51 21.81
CA ILE A 115 2.84 -19.28 22.08
C ILE A 115 4.17 -19.29 21.33
N LYS A 116 4.81 -20.47 21.23
CA LYS A 116 6.06 -20.63 20.48
C LYS A 116 5.86 -20.42 18.97
N GLU A 117 4.80 -20.98 18.40
CA GLU A 117 4.47 -20.75 16.98
C GLU A 117 4.16 -19.28 16.70
N ILE A 118 3.47 -18.59 17.63
CA ILE A 118 3.21 -17.14 17.56
C ILE A 118 4.53 -16.36 17.54
N ASP A 119 5.44 -16.65 18.48
CA ASP A 119 6.75 -16.01 18.58
C ASP A 119 7.63 -16.33 17.35
N ASP A 120 7.52 -17.51 16.74
CA ASP A 120 8.27 -17.89 15.53
C ASP A 120 7.80 -17.14 14.27
N ILE A 121 6.51 -16.79 14.18
CA ILE A 121 5.94 -16.10 13.02
C ILE A 121 5.93 -14.59 13.17
N SER A 122 6.29 -14.03 14.31
CA SER A 122 6.18 -12.60 14.59
C SER A 122 7.38 -12.08 15.35
N GLU A 123 7.49 -10.77 15.39
CA GLU A 123 8.52 -10.14 16.20
C GLU A 123 7.97 -9.84 17.58
N LYS A 124 8.58 -10.42 18.60
CA LYS A 124 8.24 -10.14 19.98
C LYS A 124 8.95 -8.86 20.42
N VAL A 125 8.16 -7.87 20.82
CA VAL A 125 8.66 -6.53 21.17
C VAL A 125 8.12 -6.11 22.53
N ASN A 126 8.97 -5.49 23.35
CA ASN A 126 8.54 -4.84 24.58
C ASN A 126 8.26 -3.37 24.29
N ILE A 127 7.20 -2.82 24.88
CA ILE A 127 6.82 -1.41 24.70
C ILE A 127 7.89 -0.43 25.22
N LYS A 128 8.80 -0.89 26.08
CA LYS A 128 9.92 -0.11 26.62
C LYS A 128 11.11 -0.03 25.67
N ASP A 129 11.22 -0.95 24.71
CA ASP A 129 12.39 -1.05 23.84
C ASP A 129 12.25 -0.16 22.60
N ASN A 130 13.38 0.33 22.10
CA ASN A 130 13.46 0.93 20.77
C ASN A 130 13.65 -0.19 19.73
N TYR A 131 12.82 -0.23 18.70
CA TYR A 131 12.98 -1.18 17.59
C TYR A 131 12.73 -0.50 16.25
N LYS A 132 13.33 -1.08 15.20
CA LYS A 132 13.30 -0.52 13.85
C LYS A 132 12.02 -0.82 13.08
N ASN A 133 11.26 -1.77 13.60
CA ASN A 133 10.28 -2.52 12.85
C ASN A 133 8.86 -1.98 13.05
N THR A 134 7.98 -2.20 12.08
CA THR A 134 6.61 -1.67 12.08
C THR A 134 5.62 -2.74 11.69
N GLY A 135 4.35 -2.60 12.08
CA GLY A 135 3.33 -3.57 11.75
C GLY A 135 2.09 -3.45 12.60
N PHE A 136 1.28 -4.52 12.55
CA PHE A 136 0.10 -4.64 13.39
C PHE A 136 0.35 -5.63 14.52
N ILE A 137 -0.20 -5.31 15.69
CA ILE A 137 -0.21 -6.22 16.82
C ILE A 137 -1.35 -7.20 16.66
N PHE A 138 -1.11 -8.45 17.03
CA PHE A 138 -2.14 -9.49 17.03
C PHE A 138 -2.12 -10.34 18.29
N ASN A 139 -1.13 -10.17 19.18
CA ASN A 139 -1.08 -10.82 20.48
C ASN A 139 -0.36 -9.93 21.51
N CYS A 140 -0.81 -10.03 22.76
CA CYS A 140 -0.23 -9.36 23.91
C CYS A 140 -0.04 -10.40 25.03
N ASN A 141 1.15 -10.45 25.62
CA ASN A 141 1.48 -11.31 26.74
C ASN A 141 2.00 -10.46 27.91
N LYS A 142 1.28 -10.52 29.04
CA LYS A 142 1.62 -9.79 30.26
C LYS A 142 2.45 -10.68 31.17
N ASN A 143 3.72 -10.37 31.33
CA ASN A 143 4.55 -10.90 32.39
C ASN A 143 4.59 -9.90 33.56
N LYS A 144 4.83 -10.37 34.79
CA LYS A 144 4.71 -9.59 36.05
C LYS A 144 5.39 -8.20 36.04
N LYS A 145 6.38 -7.94 35.17
CA LYS A 145 7.09 -6.65 35.05
C LYS A 145 7.09 -6.05 33.63
N ASP A 146 6.62 -6.78 32.62
CA ASP A 146 6.76 -6.41 31.21
C ASP A 146 5.51 -6.75 30.37
N LEU A 147 5.19 -5.85 29.45
CA LEU A 147 4.15 -6.02 28.43
C LEU A 147 4.83 -6.34 27.11
N LEU A 148 4.69 -7.58 26.65
CA LEU A 148 5.28 -8.09 25.42
C LEU A 148 4.20 -8.20 24.35
N PHE A 149 4.46 -7.66 23.18
CA PHE A 149 3.56 -7.69 22.04
C PHE A 149 4.18 -8.48 20.89
N ASN A 150 3.35 -9.17 20.13
CA ASN A 150 3.75 -9.80 18.89
C ASN A 150 3.36 -8.90 17.72
N LEU A 151 4.37 -8.32 17.07
CA LEU A 151 4.25 -7.43 15.94
C LEU A 151 4.42 -8.21 14.64
N LYS A 152 3.45 -8.10 13.73
CA LYS A 152 3.52 -8.72 12.40
C LYS A 152 3.60 -7.66 11.31
N LYS A 153 4.65 -7.76 10.50
CA LYS A 153 4.92 -6.87 9.38
C LYS A 153 4.25 -7.35 8.11
N ASN A 154 4.12 -6.44 7.15
CA ASN A 154 3.73 -6.73 5.77
C ASN A 154 2.40 -7.48 5.64
N ILE A 155 1.45 -7.27 6.56
CA ILE A 155 0.13 -7.90 6.50
C ILE A 155 -0.96 -6.84 6.61
N HIS A 156 -2.13 -7.16 6.07
CA HIS A 156 -3.38 -6.51 6.47
C HIS A 156 -3.93 -7.23 7.69
N SER A 157 -4.77 -6.54 8.47
CA SER A 157 -5.36 -7.06 9.69
C SER A 157 -6.86 -6.76 9.70
N VAL A 158 -7.64 -7.67 10.27
CA VAL A 158 -9.03 -7.44 10.63
C VAL A 158 -9.17 -7.78 12.10
N ILE A 159 -9.78 -6.88 12.87
CA ILE A 159 -10.09 -7.07 14.29
C ILE A 159 -11.61 -7.07 14.41
N VAL A 160 -12.17 -8.14 14.98
CA VAL A 160 -13.60 -8.28 15.23
C VAL A 160 -13.81 -8.50 16.72
N GLY A 161 -14.80 -7.83 17.30
CA GLY A 161 -15.19 -8.02 18.69
C GLY A 161 -16.27 -7.03 19.09
N SER A 162 -17.09 -7.34 20.07
CA SER A 162 -18.19 -6.47 20.51
C SER A 162 -17.71 -5.16 21.16
N THR A 163 -18.61 -4.21 21.36
CA THR A 163 -18.34 -3.01 22.16
C THR A 163 -17.82 -3.40 23.55
N ALA A 164 -16.86 -2.62 24.08
CA ALA A 164 -16.18 -2.89 25.36
C ALA A 164 -15.38 -4.21 25.45
N SER A 165 -15.16 -4.93 24.34
CA SER A 165 -14.33 -6.16 24.34
C SER A 165 -12.81 -5.92 24.47
N GLY A 166 -12.39 -4.66 24.64
CA GLY A 166 -10.98 -4.28 24.79
C GLY A 166 -10.17 -4.18 23.48
N LYS A 167 -10.81 -4.14 22.30
CA LYS A 167 -10.11 -4.00 20.99
C LYS A 167 -9.15 -2.80 20.98
N THR A 168 -9.64 -1.63 21.39
CA THR A 168 -8.85 -0.39 21.43
C THR A 168 -7.62 -0.54 22.33
N GLN A 169 -7.84 -0.94 23.59
CA GLN A 169 -6.78 -1.01 24.61
C GLN A 169 -5.78 -2.16 24.38
N GLY A 170 -6.25 -3.30 23.89
CA GLY A 170 -5.42 -4.49 23.72
C GLY A 170 -4.63 -4.54 22.43
N ILE A 171 -5.11 -3.87 21.36
CA ILE A 171 -4.52 -4.00 20.02
C ILE A 171 -4.30 -2.64 19.34
N VAL A 172 -5.30 -1.78 19.25
CA VAL A 172 -5.22 -0.54 18.44
C VAL A 172 -4.24 0.46 19.05
N LEU A 173 -4.41 0.82 20.33
CA LEU A 173 -3.51 1.73 21.03
C LEU A 173 -2.07 1.18 21.04
N PRO A 174 -1.81 -0.08 21.47
CA PRO A 174 -0.49 -0.65 21.35
C PRO A 174 0.08 -0.57 19.93
N THR A 175 -0.74 -0.76 18.88
CA THR A 175 -0.28 -0.66 17.48
C THR A 175 0.20 0.76 17.15
N ILE A 176 -0.54 1.79 17.57
CA ILE A 176 -0.16 3.19 17.38
C ILE A 176 1.11 3.52 18.16
N TYR A 177 1.17 3.15 19.45
CA TYR A 177 2.34 3.35 20.29
C TYR A 177 3.58 2.70 19.69
N LEU A 178 3.43 1.45 19.24
CA LEU A 178 4.56 0.72 18.73
C LEU A 178 5.05 1.27 17.38
N ASN A 179 4.15 1.61 16.47
CA ASN A 179 4.56 2.25 15.23
C ASN A 179 5.16 3.65 15.47
N GLY A 180 4.62 4.41 16.43
CA GLY A 180 5.14 5.73 16.81
C GLY A 180 6.56 5.71 17.39
N LYS A 181 6.92 4.69 18.18
CA LYS A 181 8.29 4.50 18.69
C LYS A 181 9.28 3.95 17.66
N SER A 182 8.77 3.36 16.58
CA SER A 182 9.61 2.68 15.62
C SER A 182 10.58 3.64 14.92
N THR A 183 11.84 3.25 14.75
CA THR A 183 12.80 4.10 14.02
C THR A 183 12.48 4.22 12.53
N ALA A 184 11.66 3.32 11.97
CA ALA A 184 11.15 3.45 10.60
C ALA A 184 10.11 4.57 10.45
N LYS A 185 9.50 5.02 11.57
CA LYS A 185 8.53 6.12 11.66
C LYS A 185 7.50 6.12 10.52
N PRO A 186 6.64 5.09 10.44
CA PRO A 186 5.67 4.96 9.36
C PRO A 186 4.58 6.02 9.49
N THR A 187 3.98 6.41 8.37
CA THR A 187 2.80 7.28 8.36
C THR A 187 1.57 6.50 8.81
N MET A 188 0.69 7.11 9.59
CA MET A 188 -0.54 6.49 10.08
C MET A 188 -1.75 7.35 9.70
N ILE A 189 -2.78 6.72 9.12
CA ILE A 189 -4.08 7.33 8.83
C ILE A 189 -5.10 6.62 9.71
N ILE A 190 -5.69 7.33 10.66
CA ILE A 190 -6.46 6.76 11.76
C ILE A 190 -7.87 7.34 11.72
N THR A 191 -8.89 6.49 11.65
CA THR A 191 -10.28 6.92 11.90
C THR A 191 -10.57 6.75 13.39
N ASP A 192 -11.20 7.75 13.99
CA ASP A 192 -11.40 7.84 15.44
C ASP A 192 -12.82 8.33 15.77
N PRO A 193 -13.82 7.43 15.83
CA PRO A 193 -15.22 7.79 16.07
C PRO A 193 -15.48 8.39 17.46
N LYS A 194 -14.54 8.29 18.40
CA LYS A 194 -14.74 8.70 19.80
C LYS A 194 -13.72 9.71 20.29
N GLU A 195 -12.83 10.16 19.41
CA GLU A 195 -11.72 11.04 19.75
C GLU A 195 -10.80 10.46 20.85
N GLU A 196 -10.87 9.14 21.10
CA GLU A 196 -10.10 8.51 22.19
C GLU A 196 -8.65 8.28 21.76
N LEU A 197 -8.45 7.88 20.51
CA LEU A 197 -7.11 7.60 19.97
C LEU A 197 -6.33 8.90 19.85
N TYR A 198 -6.96 9.95 19.31
CA TYR A 198 -6.38 11.28 19.21
C TYR A 198 -5.95 11.78 20.59
N ASN A 199 -6.86 11.81 21.57
CA ASN A 199 -6.55 12.32 22.90
C ASN A 199 -5.44 11.54 23.62
N LEU A 200 -5.40 10.22 23.44
CA LEU A 200 -4.42 9.37 24.13
C LEU A 200 -3.04 9.32 23.45
N THR A 201 -2.94 9.59 22.15
CA THR A 201 -1.70 9.31 21.39
C THR A 201 -1.10 10.53 20.69
N SER A 202 -1.88 11.56 20.39
CA SER A 202 -1.39 12.72 19.62
C SER A 202 -0.40 13.58 20.40
N SER A 203 -0.88 14.25 21.45
CA SER A 203 -0.10 15.12 22.34
C SER A 203 0.66 14.30 23.37
N GLY A 204 1.87 14.74 23.70
CA GLY A 204 2.78 14.01 24.57
C GLY A 204 3.46 12.86 23.83
N PHE A 205 2.74 11.87 23.30
CA PHE A 205 3.42 10.69 22.74
C PHE A 205 3.93 10.88 21.30
N LEU A 206 3.05 10.99 20.29
CA LEU A 206 3.49 11.05 18.89
C LEU A 206 4.23 12.35 18.57
N SER A 207 3.80 13.47 19.16
CA SER A 207 4.51 14.75 19.03
C SER A 207 5.96 14.68 19.53
N GLU A 208 6.21 14.08 20.71
CA GLU A 208 7.58 13.88 21.23
C GLU A 208 8.39 12.90 20.36
N ASN A 209 7.71 11.96 19.70
CA ASN A 209 8.32 11.07 18.71
C ASN A 209 8.46 11.71 17.31
N SER A 210 8.37 13.04 17.23
CA SER A 210 8.59 13.86 16.03
C SER A 210 7.62 13.59 14.87
N TYR A 211 6.40 13.17 15.17
CA TYR A 211 5.35 13.08 14.17
C TYR A 211 4.68 14.43 13.93
N LYS A 212 4.43 14.73 12.64
CA LYS A 212 3.47 15.77 12.26
C LYS A 212 2.06 15.26 12.53
N ILE A 213 1.35 15.92 13.43
CA ILE A 213 -0.04 15.59 13.74
C ILE A 213 -0.96 16.42 12.84
N LYS A 214 -1.85 15.75 12.13
CA LYS A 214 -2.92 16.34 11.32
C LYS A 214 -4.25 15.78 11.80
N VAL A 215 -5.28 16.61 11.79
CA VAL A 215 -6.60 16.26 12.32
C VAL A 215 -7.67 16.79 11.39
N ILE A 216 -8.55 15.93 10.86
CA ILE A 216 -9.82 16.35 10.28
C ILE A 216 -10.90 15.98 11.27
N ASP A 217 -11.55 16.98 11.84
CA ASP A 217 -12.54 16.79 12.89
C ASP A 217 -13.95 17.12 12.36
N PHE A 218 -14.75 16.07 12.17
CA PHE A 218 -16.16 16.17 11.79
C PHE A 218 -17.09 16.33 13.02
N ARG A 219 -16.56 16.32 14.25
CA ARG A 219 -17.29 16.60 15.50
C ARG A 219 -17.13 18.06 15.93
N ASN A 220 -15.91 18.59 15.94
CA ASN A 220 -15.59 19.96 16.37
C ASN A 220 -14.80 20.73 15.33
N LEU A 221 -15.47 21.71 14.72
CA LEU A 221 -15.05 22.29 13.45
C LEU A 221 -14.25 23.59 13.60
N GLU A 222 -14.13 24.12 14.82
CA GLU A 222 -13.17 25.17 15.17
C GLU A 222 -11.76 24.62 15.37
N LYS A 223 -11.64 23.29 15.46
CA LYS A 223 -10.40 22.57 15.76
C LYS A 223 -10.01 21.71 14.57
N GLY A 224 -8.71 21.62 14.33
CA GLY A 224 -8.16 20.75 13.29
C GLY A 224 -7.81 21.47 11.99
N ASN A 225 -7.66 20.67 10.95
CA ASN A 225 -7.19 21.04 9.63
C ASN A 225 -8.34 21.07 8.63
N THR A 226 -8.18 21.87 7.60
CA THR A 226 -9.08 21.88 6.44
C THR A 226 -8.66 20.86 5.40
N TRP A 227 -9.64 20.37 4.63
CA TRP A 227 -9.44 19.47 3.50
C TRP A 227 -10.42 19.81 2.37
N ASN A 228 -9.88 20.26 1.24
CA ASN A 228 -10.67 20.54 0.05
C ASN A 228 -10.71 19.28 -0.84
N PRO A 229 -11.89 18.68 -1.10
CA PRO A 229 -12.03 17.53 -2.01
C PRO A 229 -11.51 17.80 -3.42
N LEU A 230 -11.42 19.07 -3.85
CA LEU A 230 -10.92 19.46 -5.16
C LEU A 230 -9.39 19.69 -5.19
N LYS A 231 -8.67 19.60 -4.06
CA LYS A 231 -7.23 19.90 -3.99
C LYS A 231 -6.39 19.06 -4.96
N LEU A 232 -6.62 17.75 -5.01
CA LEU A 232 -5.84 16.87 -5.88
C LEU A 232 -6.13 17.11 -7.38
N ILE A 233 -7.32 17.62 -7.70
CA ILE A 233 -7.71 18.02 -9.06
C ILE A 233 -7.00 19.34 -9.40
N TYR A 234 -7.06 20.30 -8.48
CA TYR A 234 -6.36 21.59 -8.56
C TYR A 234 -4.87 21.41 -8.81
N ASP A 235 -4.19 20.55 -8.06
CA ASP A 235 -2.74 20.34 -8.20
C ASP A 235 -2.34 19.78 -9.55
N ASP A 236 -3.17 18.94 -10.16
CA ASP A 236 -2.90 18.41 -11.49
C ASP A 236 -3.23 19.45 -12.57
N PHE A 237 -4.26 20.28 -12.35
CA PHE A 237 -4.57 21.42 -13.21
C PHE A 237 -3.43 22.45 -13.22
N ILE A 238 -2.91 22.84 -12.05
CA ILE A 238 -1.78 23.77 -11.96
C ILE A 238 -0.54 23.20 -12.65
N LYS A 239 -0.23 21.91 -12.45
CA LYS A 239 0.87 21.26 -13.18
C LYS A 239 0.65 21.28 -14.69
N MET A 240 -0.57 21.05 -15.17
CA MET A 240 -0.89 21.18 -16.59
C MET A 240 -0.57 22.58 -17.11
N ILE A 241 -1.01 23.63 -16.40
CA ILE A 241 -0.80 25.03 -16.80
C ILE A 241 0.69 25.37 -16.86
N MET A 242 1.47 24.96 -15.85
CA MET A 242 2.92 25.23 -15.75
C MET A 242 3.78 24.42 -16.74
N THR A 243 3.25 23.34 -17.31
CA THR A 243 4.02 22.44 -18.17
C THR A 243 4.07 22.95 -19.60
N ASN A 244 5.23 23.30 -20.18
CA ASN A 244 5.29 23.75 -21.57
C ASN A 244 5.12 22.63 -22.62
N ASN A 245 5.46 21.39 -22.26
CA ASN A 245 5.41 20.26 -23.18
C ASN A 245 3.95 19.81 -23.46
N LYS A 246 3.52 19.86 -24.73
CA LYS A 246 2.15 19.51 -25.15
C LYS A 246 1.71 18.09 -24.75
N LYS A 247 2.59 17.10 -24.86
CA LYS A 247 2.28 15.70 -24.51
C LYS A 247 2.09 15.54 -23.01
N GLU A 248 2.91 16.24 -22.22
CA GLU A 248 2.80 16.22 -20.76
C GLU A 248 1.60 17.02 -20.26
N LYS A 249 1.28 18.18 -20.87
CA LYS A 249 0.00 18.88 -20.63
C LYS A 249 -1.19 17.93 -20.77
N MET A 250 -1.24 17.16 -21.88
CA MET A 250 -2.32 16.20 -22.11
C MET A 250 -2.39 15.12 -21.04
N ARG A 251 -1.24 14.64 -20.53
CA ARG A 251 -1.20 13.66 -19.43
C ARG A 251 -1.77 14.23 -18.13
N TRP A 252 -1.45 15.47 -17.78
CA TRP A 252 -2.04 16.13 -16.61
C TRP A 252 -3.53 16.38 -16.80
N LYS A 253 -3.95 16.72 -18.02
CA LYS A 253 -5.36 16.87 -18.39
C LYS A 253 -6.19 15.62 -18.14
N ILE A 254 -5.72 14.47 -18.64
CA ILE A 254 -6.35 13.17 -18.42
C ILE A 254 -6.43 12.85 -16.91
N LYS A 255 -5.36 13.11 -16.15
CA LYS A 255 -5.33 12.80 -14.71
C LYS A 255 -6.35 13.58 -13.90
N TYR A 256 -6.46 14.90 -14.10
CA TYR A 256 -7.44 15.67 -13.34
C TYR A 256 -8.87 15.32 -13.80
N GLN A 257 -9.09 15.01 -15.08
CA GLN A 257 -10.39 14.53 -15.59
C GLN A 257 -10.81 13.21 -14.93
N ASP A 258 -9.89 12.24 -14.81
CA ASP A 258 -10.14 10.98 -14.11
C ASP A 258 -10.48 11.19 -12.62
N LYS A 259 -9.79 12.12 -11.96
CA LYS A 259 -10.08 12.50 -10.57
C LYS A 259 -11.45 13.15 -10.43
N ILE A 260 -11.83 14.05 -11.34
CA ILE A 260 -13.16 14.67 -11.37
C ILE A 260 -14.24 13.60 -11.53
N ARG A 261 -14.07 12.68 -12.48
CA ARG A 261 -14.98 11.55 -12.68
C ARG A 261 -15.10 10.70 -11.42
N SER A 262 -13.96 10.30 -10.83
CA SER A 262 -13.94 9.50 -9.60
C SER A 262 -14.66 10.22 -8.46
N LEU A 263 -14.37 11.50 -8.21
CA LEU A 263 -14.99 12.28 -7.14
C LEU A 263 -16.49 12.41 -7.36
N SER A 264 -16.92 12.75 -8.56
CA SER A 264 -18.34 12.94 -8.89
C SER A 264 -19.15 11.67 -8.67
N HIS A 265 -18.61 10.50 -9.04
CA HIS A 265 -19.24 9.22 -8.74
C HIS A 265 -19.25 8.85 -7.24
N MET A 266 -18.30 9.36 -6.44
CA MET A 266 -18.27 9.11 -4.99
C MET A 266 -19.21 10.03 -4.21
N LEU A 267 -19.58 11.19 -4.77
CA LEU A 267 -20.53 12.12 -4.15
C LEU A 267 -21.98 11.61 -4.21
N ILE A 268 -22.28 10.76 -5.20
CA ILE A 268 -23.63 10.27 -5.47
C ILE A 268 -23.87 8.95 -4.74
N ASP A 269 -24.99 8.89 -4.04
CA ASP A 269 -25.46 7.66 -3.40
C ASP A 269 -25.87 6.67 -4.47
N LYS A 270 -25.24 5.49 -4.46
CA LYS A 270 -25.51 4.46 -5.46
C LYS A 270 -26.74 3.67 -5.05
N ASN A 271 -27.85 3.92 -5.74
CA ASN A 271 -28.97 3.01 -5.81
C ASN A 271 -28.95 2.26 -7.15
N ILE A 272 -29.05 0.93 -7.12
CA ILE A 272 -28.97 0.09 -8.33
C ILE A 272 -30.17 0.36 -9.25
N GLU A 273 -31.34 0.63 -8.68
CA GLU A 273 -32.57 0.91 -9.42
C GLU A 273 -32.53 2.27 -10.15
N ASP A 274 -31.69 3.21 -9.68
CA ASP A 274 -31.60 4.58 -10.20
C ASP A 274 -30.30 4.82 -11.00
N GLU A 275 -29.70 3.79 -11.60
CA GLU A 275 -28.39 3.90 -12.26
C GLU A 275 -28.33 5.02 -13.31
N PHE A 276 -29.39 5.20 -14.10
CA PHE A 276 -29.50 6.29 -15.06
C PHE A 276 -29.42 7.68 -14.39
N TRP A 277 -30.20 7.89 -13.32
CA TRP A 277 -30.23 9.16 -12.58
C TRP A 277 -28.89 9.43 -11.90
N ASN A 278 -28.30 8.40 -11.30
CA ASN A 278 -27.01 8.48 -10.61
C ASN A 278 -25.87 8.81 -11.57
N ASN A 279 -25.83 8.17 -12.74
CA ASN A 279 -24.82 8.46 -13.76
C ASN A 279 -25.01 9.87 -14.36
N SER A 280 -26.26 10.25 -14.65
CA SER A 280 -26.56 11.58 -15.20
C SER A 280 -26.21 12.71 -14.23
N ALA A 281 -26.54 12.56 -12.94
CA ALA A 281 -26.15 13.52 -11.91
C ALA A 281 -24.62 13.62 -11.78
N SER A 282 -23.91 12.49 -11.90
CA SER A 282 -22.44 12.47 -11.88
C SER A 282 -21.88 13.32 -13.01
N MET A 283 -22.45 13.18 -14.21
CA MET A 283 -22.00 13.90 -15.39
C MET A 283 -22.26 15.40 -15.30
N ILE A 284 -23.36 15.82 -14.67
CA ILE A 284 -23.60 17.25 -14.39
C ILE A 284 -22.54 17.80 -13.43
N ILE A 285 -22.24 17.11 -12.33
CA ILE A 285 -21.19 17.54 -11.39
C ILE A 285 -19.82 17.60 -12.08
N GLN A 286 -19.49 16.59 -12.90
CA GLN A 286 -18.27 16.58 -13.71
C GLN A 286 -18.22 17.80 -14.65
N GLY A 287 -19.33 18.06 -15.37
CA GLY A 287 -19.47 19.19 -16.27
C GLY A 287 -19.24 20.53 -15.56
N ILE A 288 -19.79 20.72 -14.36
CA ILE A 288 -19.57 21.94 -13.57
C ILE A 288 -18.10 22.11 -13.21
N ILE A 289 -17.46 21.09 -12.62
CA ILE A 289 -16.06 21.19 -12.18
C ILE A 289 -15.13 21.43 -13.39
N LEU A 290 -15.35 20.72 -14.49
CA LEU A 290 -14.59 20.90 -15.74
C LEU A 290 -14.78 22.30 -16.31
N ALA A 291 -16.01 22.81 -16.33
CA ALA A 291 -16.35 24.13 -16.82
C ALA A 291 -15.63 25.22 -16.02
N ILE A 292 -15.60 25.11 -14.69
CA ILE A 292 -14.84 26.03 -13.85
C ILE A 292 -13.36 26.05 -14.30
N LEU A 293 -12.72 24.88 -14.41
CA LEU A 293 -11.31 24.78 -14.80
C LEU A 293 -11.02 25.30 -16.22
N GLU A 294 -11.90 25.03 -17.18
CA GLU A 294 -11.79 25.56 -18.55
C GLU A 294 -11.87 27.09 -18.58
N ASP A 295 -12.74 27.70 -17.77
CA ASP A 295 -12.83 29.17 -17.67
C ASP A 295 -11.55 29.78 -17.08
N TYR A 296 -10.90 29.09 -16.13
CA TYR A 296 -9.60 29.50 -15.64
C TYR A 296 -8.50 29.31 -16.69
N GLU A 297 -8.48 28.20 -17.42
CA GLU A 297 -7.53 27.95 -18.53
C GLU A 297 -7.64 29.05 -19.60
N ASP A 298 -8.86 29.43 -20.00
CA ASP A 298 -9.13 30.48 -20.98
C ASP A 298 -8.69 31.87 -20.46
N LYS A 299 -8.97 32.19 -19.19
CA LYS A 299 -8.53 33.45 -18.56
C LYS A 299 -7.01 33.58 -18.52
N ILE A 300 -6.31 32.50 -18.14
CA ILE A 300 -4.84 32.46 -18.09
C ILE A 300 -4.27 32.63 -19.50
N SER A 301 -4.84 31.95 -20.50
CA SER A 301 -4.37 31.98 -21.89
C SER A 301 -4.54 33.35 -22.55
N LYS A 302 -5.64 34.07 -22.27
CA LYS A 302 -5.93 35.38 -22.88
C LYS A 302 -5.04 36.52 -22.39
N ASN A 303 -4.57 36.45 -21.16
CA ASN A 303 -3.86 37.57 -20.55
C ASN A 303 -2.33 37.51 -20.73
N ASN A 304 -1.77 36.52 -21.45
CA ASN A 304 -0.30 36.33 -21.61
C ASN A 304 0.48 36.29 -20.27
N LEU A 305 -0.17 35.82 -19.21
CA LEU A 305 0.34 35.89 -17.84
C LEU A 305 1.19 34.67 -17.51
N THR A 306 2.50 34.73 -17.78
CA THR A 306 3.42 33.59 -17.52
C THR A 306 4.20 33.71 -16.21
N THR A 307 4.40 34.92 -15.64
CA THR A 307 5.22 35.13 -14.43
C THR A 307 4.47 35.73 -13.24
N GLU A 308 3.69 36.80 -13.40
CA GLU A 308 2.87 37.38 -12.31
C GLU A 308 1.78 36.43 -11.79
N ILE A 309 1.30 35.53 -12.66
CA ILE A 309 0.31 34.52 -12.30
C ILE A 309 0.88 33.39 -11.44
N GLU A 310 2.20 33.17 -11.43
CA GLU A 310 2.77 32.28 -10.42
C GLU A 310 2.46 32.82 -9.02
N GLU A 311 2.58 34.12 -8.76
CA GLU A 311 2.22 34.70 -7.47
C GLU A 311 0.70 34.79 -7.25
N ILE A 312 -0.10 35.02 -8.29
CA ILE A 312 -1.57 35.15 -8.16
C ILE A 312 -2.29 33.79 -8.03
N LEU A 313 -1.81 32.75 -8.71
CA LEU A 313 -2.28 31.35 -8.52
C LEU A 313 -1.64 30.69 -7.29
N LYS A 314 -0.44 31.12 -6.86
CA LYS A 314 0.12 30.73 -5.55
C LYS A 314 -0.61 31.43 -4.40
N LYS A 315 -1.16 32.64 -4.61
CA LYS A 315 -2.04 33.28 -3.64
C LYS A 315 -3.30 32.44 -3.45
N GLU A 316 -3.64 32.24 -2.19
CA GLU A 316 -4.80 31.52 -1.66
C GLU A 316 -6.15 31.90 -2.33
N LEU A 317 -6.23 33.02 -3.05
CA LEU A 317 -7.43 33.54 -3.70
C LEU A 317 -8.10 32.63 -4.75
N PHE A 318 -7.34 31.89 -5.57
CA PHE A 318 -7.96 30.96 -6.54
C PHE A 318 -8.35 29.64 -5.87
N PHE A 319 -7.47 29.12 -5.01
CA PHE A 319 -7.73 27.90 -4.27
C PHE A 319 -8.92 28.04 -3.30
N ASN A 320 -9.03 29.18 -2.61
CA ASN A 320 -10.17 29.50 -1.73
C ASN A 320 -11.48 29.69 -2.49
N LYS A 321 -11.44 29.86 -3.82
CA LYS A 321 -12.62 29.96 -4.69
C LYS A 321 -12.94 28.66 -5.43
N PHE A 322 -11.98 27.74 -5.60
CA PHE A 322 -12.18 26.44 -6.22
C PHE A 322 -12.39 25.35 -5.16
N ASN A 323 -13.60 25.32 -4.61
CA ASN A 323 -14.02 24.37 -3.59
C ASN A 323 -15.46 23.87 -3.84
N MET A 324 -15.94 22.94 -3.03
CA MET A 324 -17.27 22.36 -3.22
C MET A 324 -18.41 23.37 -3.04
N ALA A 325 -18.24 24.41 -2.22
CA ALA A 325 -19.23 25.48 -2.09
C ALA A 325 -19.46 26.23 -3.43
N SER A 326 -18.39 26.45 -4.21
CA SER A 326 -18.52 27.03 -5.55
C SER A 326 -19.28 26.14 -6.53
N VAL A 327 -19.08 24.82 -6.43
CA VAL A 327 -19.79 23.81 -7.26
C VAL A 327 -21.28 23.80 -6.92
N VAL A 328 -21.61 23.83 -5.62
CA VAL A 328 -23.00 23.90 -5.14
C VAL A 328 -23.68 25.17 -5.65
N ALA A 329 -23.06 26.34 -5.49
CA ALA A 329 -23.64 27.61 -5.92
C ALA A 329 -24.02 27.63 -7.40
N ILE A 330 -23.18 27.03 -8.26
CA ILE A 330 -23.46 26.92 -9.70
C ILE A 330 -24.57 25.89 -9.95
N ALA A 331 -24.54 24.74 -9.27
CA ALA A 331 -25.54 23.69 -9.40
C ALA A 331 -26.95 24.16 -9.01
N SER A 332 -27.07 25.07 -8.05
CA SER A 332 -28.36 25.56 -7.54
C SER A 332 -29.14 26.44 -8.52
N ILE A 333 -28.49 27.01 -9.55
CA ILE A 333 -29.14 27.96 -10.47
C ILE A 333 -29.32 27.32 -11.86
N LYS A 334 -30.38 26.53 -12.03
CA LYS A 334 -30.69 25.77 -13.27
C LYS A 334 -30.47 26.58 -14.55
N LYS A 335 -31.09 27.76 -14.66
CA LYS A 335 -31.02 28.58 -15.88
C LYS A 335 -29.58 28.97 -16.22
N VAL A 336 -28.85 29.47 -15.23
CA VAL A 336 -27.43 29.87 -15.39
C VAL A 336 -26.57 28.67 -15.74
N LEU A 337 -26.75 27.53 -15.07
CA LEU A 337 -26.02 26.30 -15.35
C LEU A 337 -26.20 25.84 -16.80
N VAL A 338 -27.46 25.74 -17.26
CA VAL A 338 -27.80 25.25 -18.61
C VAL A 338 -27.26 26.21 -19.68
N GLU A 339 -27.49 27.51 -19.53
CA GLU A 339 -26.98 28.53 -20.47
C GLU A 339 -25.45 28.53 -20.51
N TRP A 340 -24.79 28.45 -19.35
CA TRP A 340 -23.33 28.45 -19.24
C TRP A 340 -22.68 27.22 -19.87
N LEU A 341 -23.30 26.04 -19.78
CA LEU A 341 -22.79 24.82 -20.42
C LEU A 341 -23.10 24.78 -21.93
N ASN A 342 -24.29 25.22 -22.36
CA ASN A 342 -24.68 25.22 -23.78
C ASN A 342 -23.88 26.23 -24.62
N ASN A 343 -23.57 27.39 -24.05
CA ASN A 343 -22.84 28.47 -24.75
C ASN A 343 -21.34 28.18 -24.91
N ARG A 344 -20.83 27.07 -24.36
CA ARG A 344 -19.44 26.64 -24.58
C ARG A 344 -19.21 26.15 -26.01
N LYS A 345 -17.94 26.22 -26.42
CA LYS A 345 -17.46 25.63 -27.69
C LYS A 345 -17.82 24.14 -27.75
N ASN A 346 -18.14 23.63 -28.93
CA ASN A 346 -18.48 22.20 -29.10
C ASN A 346 -17.31 21.25 -28.79
N THR A 347 -16.09 21.77 -28.74
CA THR A 347 -14.87 21.03 -28.33
C THR A 347 -14.61 21.04 -26.83
N SER A 348 -15.39 21.78 -26.04
CA SER A 348 -15.29 21.79 -24.57
C SER A 348 -15.63 20.40 -24.02
N ILE A 349 -14.77 19.86 -23.16
CA ILE A 349 -15.03 18.58 -22.52
C ILE A 349 -16.19 18.75 -21.53
N ALA A 350 -16.24 19.88 -20.82
CA ALA A 350 -17.35 20.20 -19.94
C ALA A 350 -18.71 20.16 -20.65
N LYS A 351 -18.79 20.78 -21.84
CA LYS A 351 -19.99 20.72 -22.68
C LYS A 351 -20.28 19.32 -23.17
N ILE A 352 -19.29 18.58 -23.68
CA ILE A 352 -19.49 17.22 -24.18
C ILE A 352 -20.04 16.31 -23.07
N THR A 353 -19.44 16.36 -21.87
CA THR A 353 -19.86 15.58 -20.71
C THR A 353 -21.27 15.95 -20.26
N ALA A 354 -21.61 17.24 -20.17
CA ALA A 354 -22.94 17.66 -19.74
C ALA A 354 -24.01 17.52 -20.83
N SER A 355 -23.67 17.69 -22.11
CA SER A 355 -24.61 17.65 -23.23
C SER A 355 -25.23 16.28 -23.42
N GLN A 356 -24.53 15.21 -23.05
CA GLN A 356 -25.09 13.85 -22.99
C GLN A 356 -26.35 13.79 -22.09
N VAL A 357 -26.49 14.70 -21.13
CA VAL A 357 -27.66 14.85 -20.27
C VAL A 357 -28.57 16.00 -20.73
N LEU A 358 -28.00 17.13 -21.15
CA LEU A 358 -28.75 18.34 -21.50
C LEU A 358 -29.54 18.22 -22.83
N VAL A 359 -29.01 17.48 -23.81
CA VAL A 359 -29.61 17.38 -25.17
C VAL A 359 -30.86 16.49 -25.19
N ASP A 360 -30.97 15.53 -24.27
CA ASP A 360 -32.13 14.62 -24.17
C ASP A 360 -33.32 15.23 -23.41
N SER A 361 -33.18 16.43 -22.85
CA SER A 361 -34.26 17.12 -22.12
C SER A 361 -35.21 17.90 -23.04
N LYS A 362 -35.79 17.23 -24.04
CA LYS A 362 -36.95 17.79 -24.79
C LYS A 362 -38.16 18.02 -23.87
N GLU A 363 -38.18 17.38 -22.69
CA GLU A 363 -39.08 17.67 -21.59
C GLU A 363 -38.29 18.16 -20.37
N ASN A 364 -38.59 19.38 -19.91
CA ASN A 364 -37.96 20.00 -18.74
C ASN A 364 -37.95 19.10 -17.47
N ARG A 365 -38.88 18.15 -17.37
CA ARG A 365 -39.10 17.27 -16.21
C ARG A 365 -37.94 16.31 -15.94
N THR A 366 -37.33 15.73 -16.98
CA THR A 366 -36.21 14.79 -16.80
C THR A 366 -34.98 15.51 -16.25
N LEU A 367 -34.69 16.70 -16.77
CA LEU A 367 -33.60 17.53 -16.27
C LEU A 367 -33.84 17.95 -14.82
N ASP A 368 -35.08 18.29 -14.46
CA ASP A 368 -35.43 18.64 -13.07
C ASP A 368 -35.18 17.47 -12.12
N ALA A 369 -35.57 16.25 -12.48
CA ALA A 369 -35.29 15.05 -11.68
C ALA A 369 -33.78 14.80 -11.51
N ILE A 370 -32.99 14.96 -12.58
CA ILE A 370 -31.52 14.82 -12.51
C ILE A 370 -30.92 15.89 -11.59
N LEU A 371 -31.37 17.14 -11.70
CA LEU A 371 -30.90 18.23 -10.85
C LEU A 371 -31.31 18.04 -9.38
N MET A 372 -32.45 17.39 -9.10
CA MET A 372 -32.81 16.98 -7.73
C MET A 372 -31.81 15.96 -7.19
N THR A 373 -31.39 14.98 -7.98
CA THR A 373 -30.33 14.03 -7.59
C THR A 373 -29.00 14.73 -7.36
N VAL A 374 -28.63 15.71 -8.21
CA VAL A 374 -27.45 16.56 -7.99
C VAL A 374 -27.57 17.33 -6.67
N ALA A 375 -28.71 17.99 -6.43
CA ALA A 375 -28.94 18.77 -5.21
C ALA A 375 -28.81 17.91 -3.95
N LYS A 376 -29.44 16.71 -3.93
CA LYS A 376 -29.30 15.74 -2.83
C LYS A 376 -27.84 15.31 -2.61
N SER A 377 -27.10 15.05 -3.69
CA SER A 377 -25.69 14.63 -3.58
C SER A 377 -24.76 15.74 -3.03
N LEU A 378 -25.12 17.00 -3.24
CA LEU A 378 -24.36 18.17 -2.81
C LEU A 378 -24.90 18.80 -1.52
N GLU A 379 -26.02 18.33 -0.99
CA GLU A 379 -26.74 18.89 0.15
C GLU A 379 -25.86 19.05 1.40
N ILE A 380 -24.94 18.10 1.61
CA ILE A 380 -23.99 18.12 2.72
C ILE A 380 -23.12 19.39 2.75
N PHE A 381 -22.89 20.02 1.60
CA PHE A 381 -22.13 21.25 1.48
C PHE A 381 -22.99 22.52 1.66
N ASN A 382 -24.29 22.41 1.91
CA ASN A 382 -25.11 23.54 2.37
C ASN A 382 -24.84 23.85 3.85
N ASN A 383 -24.25 22.90 4.59
CA ASN A 383 -23.84 23.09 5.96
C ASN A 383 -22.59 23.99 6.02
N ASP A 384 -22.69 25.16 6.66
CA ASP A 384 -21.59 26.12 6.77
C ASP A 384 -20.34 25.53 7.43
N PHE A 385 -20.50 24.56 8.34
CA PHE A 385 -19.37 23.85 8.94
C PHE A 385 -18.59 23.03 7.92
N ILE A 386 -19.30 22.28 7.07
CA ILE A 386 -18.67 21.50 5.99
C ILE A 386 -18.08 22.42 4.93
N ARG A 387 -18.74 23.54 4.63
CA ARG A 387 -18.17 24.56 3.75
C ARG A 387 -16.86 25.09 4.29
N ASN A 388 -16.78 25.40 5.59
CA ASN A 388 -15.54 25.87 6.20
C ASN A 388 -14.44 24.80 6.16
N LEU A 389 -14.74 23.59 6.64
CA LEU A 389 -13.82 22.43 6.63
C LEU A 389 -13.25 22.16 5.23
N THR A 390 -14.08 22.31 4.19
CA THR A 390 -13.73 22.01 2.79
C THR A 390 -13.35 23.22 1.93
N SER A 391 -13.29 24.42 2.52
CA SER A 391 -12.98 25.66 1.81
C SER A 391 -11.50 25.78 1.46
N GLN A 392 -10.64 25.26 2.33
CA GLN A 392 -9.18 25.32 2.24
C GLN A 392 -8.56 23.93 2.40
N ASN A 393 -7.22 23.84 2.46
CA ASN A 393 -6.53 22.56 2.56
C ASN A 393 -5.18 22.69 3.27
N ASP A 394 -5.20 22.43 4.57
CA ASP A 394 -3.99 22.36 5.42
C ASP A 394 -3.28 21.00 5.36
N ILE A 395 -3.91 20.01 4.73
CA ILE A 395 -3.32 18.69 4.49
C ILE A 395 -2.45 18.74 3.23
N ASN A 396 -1.14 18.88 3.40
CA ASN A 396 -0.21 18.61 2.31
C ASN A 396 -0.02 17.10 2.16
N TYR A 397 -0.59 16.52 1.10
CA TYR A 397 -0.49 15.08 0.84
C TYR A 397 0.95 14.56 0.73
N ASN A 398 1.92 15.39 0.30
CA ASN A 398 3.32 14.96 0.26
C ASN A 398 3.89 14.68 1.65
N ASP A 399 3.32 15.29 2.70
CA ASP A 399 3.78 15.05 4.07
C ASP A 399 3.64 13.58 4.47
N PHE A 400 2.66 12.85 3.93
CA PHE A 400 2.46 11.43 4.18
C PHE A 400 3.60 10.53 3.71
N ILE A 401 4.49 11.04 2.85
CA ILE A 401 5.62 10.30 2.28
C ILE A 401 6.93 10.84 2.85
N GLU A 402 7.06 12.16 2.91
CA GLU A 402 8.31 12.84 3.25
C GLU A 402 8.57 12.82 4.77
N TYR A 403 7.52 13.03 5.57
CA TYR A 403 7.64 13.17 7.02
C TYR A 403 6.86 12.08 7.75
N PRO A 404 7.31 11.66 8.95
CA PRO A 404 6.47 10.92 9.88
C PRO A 404 5.20 11.72 10.16
N THR A 405 4.07 11.27 9.64
CA THR A 405 2.80 12.00 9.74
C THR A 405 1.73 11.08 10.29
N VAL A 406 0.91 11.58 11.22
CA VAL A 406 -0.32 10.93 11.63
C VAL A 406 -1.49 11.83 11.27
N LEU A 407 -2.46 11.29 10.54
CA LEU A 407 -3.74 11.93 10.29
C LEU A 407 -4.81 11.23 11.12
N TYR A 408 -5.45 11.98 12.01
CA TYR A 408 -6.68 11.57 12.68
C TYR A 408 -7.88 12.09 11.90
N ILE A 409 -8.85 11.20 11.66
CA ILE A 409 -10.14 11.52 11.07
C ILE A 409 -11.17 11.25 12.17
N ILE A 410 -11.55 12.31 12.87
CA ILE A 410 -12.45 12.26 14.02
C ILE A 410 -13.88 12.47 13.52
N PHE A 411 -14.81 11.65 13.97
CA PHE A 411 -16.22 11.73 13.59
C PHE A 411 -17.12 11.20 14.71
N SER A 412 -18.44 11.33 14.60
CA SER A 412 -19.38 10.74 15.56
C SER A 412 -19.88 9.40 15.04
N ASP A 413 -19.87 8.36 15.87
CA ASP A 413 -20.49 7.07 15.56
C ASP A 413 -22.04 7.12 15.57
N GLU A 414 -22.61 8.17 16.16
CA GLU A 414 -24.07 8.39 16.22
C GLU A 414 -24.64 9.02 14.94
N ASN A 415 -23.80 9.68 14.13
CA ASN A 415 -24.25 10.47 12.99
C ASN A 415 -23.49 10.11 11.71
N ASP A 416 -24.22 9.49 10.77
CA ASP A 416 -23.70 9.02 9.50
C ASP A 416 -23.59 10.11 8.42
N ASN A 417 -24.08 11.33 8.69
CA ASN A 417 -24.09 12.46 7.75
C ASN A 417 -22.73 12.70 7.08
N TYR A 418 -21.62 12.43 7.78
CA TYR A 418 -20.26 12.72 7.29
C TYR A 418 -19.50 11.49 6.79
N TYR A 419 -20.07 10.29 6.91
CA TYR A 419 -19.40 9.04 6.52
C TYR A 419 -18.99 9.02 5.04
N LYS A 420 -19.80 9.66 4.19
CA LYS A 420 -19.49 9.82 2.77
C LYS A 420 -18.22 10.67 2.55
N LEU A 421 -18.07 11.76 3.28
CA LEU A 421 -16.89 12.62 3.19
C LEU A 421 -15.64 11.91 3.70
N ILE A 422 -15.76 11.15 4.79
CA ILE A 422 -14.68 10.33 5.33
C ILE A 422 -14.23 9.28 4.30
N ALA A 423 -15.17 8.58 3.67
CA ALA A 423 -14.89 7.62 2.60
C ALA A 423 -14.18 8.28 1.40
N ILE A 424 -14.62 9.48 0.99
CA ILE A 424 -13.96 10.26 -0.08
C ILE A 424 -12.53 10.64 0.33
N LEU A 425 -12.32 11.15 1.54
CA LEU A 425 -11.00 11.55 2.05
C LEU A 425 -10.03 10.36 2.06
N ILE A 426 -10.43 9.22 2.65
CA ILE A 426 -9.64 7.98 2.67
C ILE A 426 -9.30 7.55 1.25
N SER A 427 -10.28 7.59 0.34
CA SER A 427 -10.10 7.23 -1.06
C SER A 427 -9.09 8.12 -1.77
N GLN A 428 -9.14 9.43 -1.53
CA GLN A 428 -8.21 10.39 -2.12
C GLN A 428 -6.78 10.21 -1.60
N ILE A 429 -6.62 10.00 -0.29
CA ILE A 429 -5.31 9.71 0.30
C ILE A 429 -4.74 8.42 -0.31
N TYR A 430 -5.53 7.35 -0.38
CA TYR A 430 -5.10 6.09 -0.97
C TYR A 430 -4.71 6.24 -2.46
N GLN A 431 -5.52 6.92 -3.26
CA GLN A 431 -5.22 7.20 -4.67
C GLN A 431 -3.93 8.03 -4.81
N PHE A 432 -3.71 9.02 -3.95
CA PHE A 432 -2.47 9.80 -3.94
C PHE A 432 -1.24 8.91 -3.65
N LEU A 433 -1.31 8.11 -2.58
CA LEU A 433 -0.20 7.24 -2.16
C LEU A 433 0.15 6.20 -3.23
N THR A 434 -0.85 5.58 -3.83
CA THR A 434 -0.64 4.59 -4.90
C THR A 434 -0.09 5.21 -6.18
N ASN A 435 -0.52 6.43 -6.53
CA ASN A 435 0.04 7.20 -7.64
C ASN A 435 1.48 7.67 -7.41
N LYS A 436 1.88 7.84 -6.14
CA LYS A 436 3.27 8.13 -5.78
C LYS A 436 4.11 6.86 -5.82
N ALA A 437 3.60 5.76 -5.27
CA ALA A 437 4.26 4.46 -5.33
C ALA A 437 4.53 4.05 -6.78
N SER A 438 3.57 4.16 -7.70
CA SER A 438 3.71 3.75 -9.11
C SER A 438 4.76 4.53 -9.91
N LYS A 439 5.20 5.69 -9.42
CA LYS A 439 6.27 6.49 -10.03
C LYS A 439 7.67 6.09 -9.56
N ILE A 440 7.77 5.34 -8.48
CA ILE A 440 9.04 4.81 -7.96
C ILE A 440 9.37 3.55 -8.76
N ILE A 441 10.66 3.32 -9.05
CA ILE A 441 11.13 2.17 -9.85
C ILE A 441 10.66 0.84 -9.23
N GLU A 442 10.76 0.71 -7.91
CA GLU A 442 10.30 -0.47 -7.16
C GLU A 442 8.76 -0.55 -7.01
N GLN A 443 8.03 0.47 -7.49
CA GLN A 443 6.59 0.63 -7.34
C GLN A 443 6.09 0.59 -5.89
N LYS A 444 6.96 0.99 -4.96
CA LYS A 444 6.80 0.81 -3.52
C LYS A 444 7.21 2.08 -2.78
N LEU A 445 6.43 2.48 -1.77
CA LEU A 445 6.80 3.58 -0.90
C LEU A 445 7.97 3.19 0.00
N GLU A 446 8.91 4.13 0.20
CA GLU A 446 10.09 3.92 1.04
C GLU A 446 9.71 3.57 2.49
N LYS A 447 8.81 4.37 3.08
CA LYS A 447 8.25 4.12 4.42
C LYS A 447 6.86 3.50 4.31
N PRO A 448 6.48 2.61 5.25
CA PRO A 448 5.15 2.03 5.25
C PRO A 448 4.10 3.07 5.63
N VAL A 449 2.90 2.93 5.06
CA VAL A 449 1.71 3.70 5.45
C VAL A 449 0.66 2.75 6.01
N TYR A 450 0.23 2.98 7.24
CA TYR A 450 -0.77 2.19 7.93
C TYR A 450 -2.10 2.94 8.02
N PHE A 451 -3.14 2.37 7.42
CA PHE A 451 -4.53 2.77 7.64
C PHE A 451 -5.08 1.96 8.81
N ILE A 452 -5.41 2.63 9.90
CA ILE A 452 -6.01 2.04 11.10
C ILE A 452 -7.46 2.54 11.12
N LEU A 453 -8.36 1.72 10.61
CA LEU A 453 -9.73 2.12 10.31
C LEU A 453 -10.68 1.59 11.38
N ASP A 454 -10.85 2.36 12.45
CA ASP A 454 -11.83 2.08 13.49
C ASP A 454 -13.26 2.30 13.02
N GLU A 455 -14.16 1.43 13.47
CA GLU A 455 -15.57 1.37 13.04
C GLU A 455 -15.75 1.34 11.51
N PHE A 456 -14.85 0.66 10.79
CA PHE A 456 -14.79 0.71 9.33
C PHE A 456 -16.11 0.32 8.64
N ALA A 457 -16.84 -0.66 9.19
CA ALA A 457 -18.08 -1.13 8.58
C ALA A 457 -19.22 -0.09 8.63
N ASN A 458 -19.14 0.91 9.51
CA ASN A 458 -20.15 1.97 9.58
C ASN A 458 -19.96 3.01 8.47
N LEU A 459 -18.72 3.20 7.99
CA LEU A 459 -18.42 4.16 6.94
C LEU A 459 -19.15 3.83 5.63
N THR A 460 -19.47 4.86 4.85
CA THR A 460 -20.05 4.68 3.50
C THR A 460 -19.14 3.79 2.65
N LYS A 461 -19.75 2.86 1.92
CA LYS A 461 -19.08 1.88 1.06
C LYS A 461 -17.95 2.50 0.22
N ILE A 462 -16.71 2.11 0.50
CA ILE A 462 -15.55 2.47 -0.31
C ILE A 462 -15.46 1.49 -1.49
N ASN A 463 -15.74 2.00 -2.69
CA ASN A 463 -15.69 1.20 -3.90
C ASN A 463 -14.28 0.63 -4.15
N ASN A 464 -14.19 -0.66 -4.53
CA ASN A 464 -12.95 -1.39 -4.85
C ASN A 464 -12.01 -1.65 -3.66
N ILE A 465 -12.47 -1.57 -2.41
CA ILE A 465 -11.63 -1.84 -1.23
C ILE A 465 -10.96 -3.24 -1.31
N GLU A 466 -11.64 -4.24 -1.85
CA GLU A 466 -11.11 -5.60 -2.11
C GLU A 466 -9.84 -5.61 -2.99
N LYS A 467 -9.84 -4.81 -4.07
CA LYS A 467 -8.70 -4.64 -4.96
C LYS A 467 -7.60 -3.88 -4.26
N TRP A 468 -7.96 -2.90 -3.42
CA TRP A 468 -6.96 -2.14 -2.66
C TRP A 468 -6.19 -3.03 -1.72
N VAL A 469 -6.88 -3.85 -0.92
CA VAL A 469 -6.25 -4.84 -0.03
C VAL A 469 -5.33 -5.77 -0.83
N SER A 470 -5.73 -6.21 -2.02
CA SER A 470 -4.91 -7.11 -2.85
C SER A 470 -3.62 -6.47 -3.36
N ILE A 471 -3.64 -5.18 -3.74
CA ILE A 471 -2.49 -4.50 -4.37
C ILE A 471 -1.65 -3.66 -3.40
N SER A 472 -2.16 -3.33 -2.21
CA SER A 472 -1.52 -2.34 -1.32
C SER A 472 -0.24 -2.86 -0.68
N ARG A 473 -0.19 -4.17 -0.40
CA ARG A 473 0.99 -4.81 0.19
C ARG A 473 2.25 -4.62 -0.64
N SER A 474 2.18 -4.74 -1.96
CA SER A 474 3.35 -4.52 -2.84
C SER A 474 3.80 -3.07 -2.86
N ARG A 475 2.89 -2.13 -2.53
CA ARG A 475 3.13 -0.68 -2.49
C ARG A 475 3.58 -0.16 -1.12
N ASN A 476 3.76 -1.05 -0.12
CA ASN A 476 4.06 -0.70 1.27
C ASN A 476 2.92 0.06 2.00
N ILE A 477 1.67 -0.23 1.61
CA ILE A 477 0.47 0.34 2.23
C ILE A 477 -0.30 -0.80 2.91
N PHE A 478 -0.76 -0.59 4.14
CA PHE A 478 -1.38 -1.64 4.94
C PHE A 478 -2.66 -1.16 5.65
N PHE A 479 -3.72 -1.96 5.59
CA PHE A 479 -4.98 -1.72 6.29
C PHE A 479 -5.12 -2.61 7.53
N GLN A 480 -5.60 -2.02 8.61
CA GLN A 480 -6.20 -2.69 9.76
C GLN A 480 -7.65 -2.23 9.85
N PHE A 481 -8.58 -3.14 9.58
CA PHE A 481 -10.02 -2.87 9.68
C PHE A 481 -10.48 -3.32 11.06
N ILE A 482 -11.07 -2.41 11.85
CA ILE A 482 -11.64 -2.73 13.15
C ILE A 482 -13.16 -2.69 13.03
N LEU A 483 -13.79 -3.77 13.47
CA LEU A 483 -15.21 -4.07 13.31
C LEU A 483 -15.82 -4.46 14.65
N GLN A 484 -17.07 -4.07 14.88
CA GLN A 484 -17.84 -4.60 16.01
C GLN A 484 -18.37 -6.00 15.68
N ASP A 485 -18.95 -6.15 14.50
CA ASP A 485 -19.49 -7.40 13.99
C ASP A 485 -19.12 -7.56 12.50
N ILE A 486 -18.76 -8.78 12.10
CA ILE A 486 -18.54 -9.13 10.71
C ILE A 486 -19.82 -8.97 9.85
N ASN A 487 -21.00 -9.09 10.45
CA ASN A 487 -22.26 -8.92 9.74
C ASN A 487 -22.47 -7.48 9.23
N GLN A 488 -21.91 -6.48 9.91
CA GLN A 488 -21.96 -5.08 9.44
C GLN A 488 -21.29 -4.94 8.07
N LEU A 489 -20.21 -5.68 7.82
CA LEU A 489 -19.57 -5.69 6.49
C LEU A 489 -20.48 -6.30 5.43
N LYS A 490 -21.19 -7.39 5.73
CA LYS A 490 -22.14 -8.00 4.77
C LYS A 490 -23.27 -7.03 4.42
N LEU A 491 -23.84 -6.36 5.42
CA LEU A 491 -24.91 -5.38 5.19
C LEU A 491 -24.47 -4.22 4.29
N ASN A 492 -23.24 -3.72 4.49
CA ASN A 492 -22.74 -2.56 3.75
C ASN A 492 -22.13 -2.93 2.38
N TYR A 493 -21.46 -4.09 2.26
CA TYR A 493 -20.73 -4.47 1.05
C TYR A 493 -21.39 -5.56 0.21
N GLY A 494 -22.30 -6.37 0.76
CA GLY A 494 -22.95 -7.52 0.10
C GLY A 494 -22.48 -8.85 0.67
#